data_AF-A0A4V2LNR2-F1
#
_entry.id   AF-A0A4V2LNR2-F1
#
_cell.length_a   1.000
_cell.length_b   1.000
_cell.length_c   1.000
_cell.angle_alpha   90.00
_cell.angle_beta   90.00
_cell.angle_gamma   90.00
#
_symmetry.space_group_name_H-M   'P 1'
#
loop_
_entity.id
_entity.type
_entity.pdbx_description
1 polymer ?
#
loop_
_entity_poly.entity_id
_entity_poly.type
_entity_poly.pdbx_seq_one_letter_code
_entity_poly.pdbx_strand_id
1 'polypeptide(L)'
;MAGFWSKLFSNDDKPSSAQTAKDRLKVIVASEQGLSKRLSQDKIDQMKKEIMQVVNRYVRGVDEQHIQMSVRSEANLEMLEMNINLPEER
;
A
#
# COMPACT_ATOMS: atom_id res chain seq x y z
N MET A 1 -1.22 -14.86 -18.14
CA MET A 1 -1.67 -14.10 -16.95
C MET A 1 -0.78 -14.28 -15.70
N ALA A 2 0.23 -15.16 -15.70
CA ALA A 2 1.09 -15.43 -14.54
C ALA A 2 2.23 -14.42 -14.27
N GLY A 3 2.38 -13.36 -15.09
CA GLY A 3 3.53 -12.44 -15.03
C GLY A 3 3.32 -11.12 -14.29
N PHE A 4 2.08 -10.79 -13.92
CA PHE A 4 1.75 -9.53 -13.23
C PHE A 4 1.95 -9.64 -11.72
N TRP A 5 1.38 -10.69 -11.12
CA TRP A 5 1.46 -10.96 -9.69
C TRP A 5 2.88 -11.26 -9.23
N SER A 6 3.68 -11.98 -10.03
CA SER A 6 5.08 -12.22 -9.69
C SER A 6 5.89 -10.93 -9.63
N LYS A 7 5.74 -9.98 -10.56
CA LYS A 7 6.47 -8.71 -10.52
C LYS A 7 6.11 -7.81 -9.32
N LEU A 8 4.90 -7.92 -8.78
CA LEU A 8 4.46 -7.11 -7.65
C LEU A 8 4.86 -7.68 -6.29
N PHE A 9 5.01 -9.00 -6.19
CA PHE A 9 5.26 -9.72 -4.94
C PHE A 9 6.60 -10.49 -4.93
N SER A 10 7.36 -10.51 -6.03
CA SER A 10 8.73 -11.02 -6.05
C SER A 10 9.61 -10.07 -5.23
N ASN A 11 9.81 -10.46 -3.98
CA ASN A 11 10.69 -9.84 -3.02
C ASN A 11 12.15 -10.11 -3.42
N ASP A 12 13.00 -9.08 -3.28
CA ASP A 12 14.45 -9.21 -3.22
C ASP A 12 14.81 -10.10 -2.01
N ASP A 13 14.92 -11.41 -2.25
CA ASP A 13 15.46 -12.33 -1.25
C ASP A 13 16.97 -12.13 -1.15
N LYS A 14 17.40 -11.48 -0.08
CA LYS A 14 18.44 -12.06 0.79
C LYS A 14 18.40 -11.47 2.21
N PRO A 15 18.09 -12.29 3.23
CA PRO A 15 18.08 -11.86 4.62
C PRO A 15 19.49 -11.91 5.22
N SER A 16 19.84 -10.93 6.04
CA SER A 16 20.90 -11.08 7.04
C SER A 16 20.53 -10.33 8.31
N SER A 17 20.34 -11.10 9.37
CA SER A 17 20.68 -10.72 10.75
C SER A 17 20.13 -9.38 11.27
N ALA A 18 18.81 -9.28 11.43
CA ALA A 18 18.20 -8.66 12.59
C ALA A 18 16.76 -9.16 12.67
N GLN A 19 16.42 -9.81 13.77
CA GLN A 19 15.09 -10.34 14.09
C GLN A 19 14.04 -9.23 14.32
N THR A 20 14.17 -8.10 13.64
CA THR A 20 13.33 -6.90 13.78
C THR A 20 13.07 -6.30 12.40
N ALA A 21 12.69 -7.14 11.43
CA ALA A 21 12.08 -6.62 10.21
C ALA A 21 10.68 -6.15 10.60
N LYS A 22 10.46 -4.84 10.66
CA LYS A 22 9.14 -4.24 10.89
C LYS A 22 8.17 -4.76 9.84
N ASP A 23 7.05 -5.30 10.27
CA ASP A 23 6.02 -5.79 9.35
C ASP A 23 5.50 -4.65 8.46
N ARG A 24 5.24 -4.95 7.18
CA ARG A 24 4.76 -3.98 6.18
C ARG A 24 3.54 -4.53 5.48
N LEU A 25 2.50 -3.70 5.38
CA LEU A 25 1.31 -3.99 4.59
C LEU A 25 1.34 -3.18 3.28
N LYS A 26 1.20 -3.87 2.15
CA LYS A 26 1.12 -3.26 0.82
C LYS A 26 -0.27 -3.45 0.22
N VAL A 27 -0.95 -2.36 -0.11
CA VAL A 27 -2.26 -2.36 -0.78
C VAL A 27 -2.09 -1.75 -2.17
N ILE A 28 -2.57 -2.44 -3.19
CA ILE A 28 -2.48 -1.99 -4.59
C ILE A 28 -3.89 -2.00 -5.18
N VAL A 29 -4.32 -0.87 -5.70
CA VAL A 29 -5.56 -0.73 -6.49
C VAL A 29 -5.15 -0.41 -7.92
N ALA A 30 -5.47 -1.28 -8.87
CA ALA A 30 -5.18 -1.08 -10.28
C ALA A 30 -6.48 -1.09 -11.10
N SER A 31 -6.59 -0.19 -12.08
CA SER A 31 -7.74 -0.11 -12.98
C SER A 31 -7.31 0.29 -14.38
N GLU A 32 -7.91 -0.35 -15.38
CA GLU A 32 -7.77 0.00 -16.81
C GLU A 32 -8.61 1.24 -17.19
N GLN A 33 -9.57 1.59 -16.34
CA GLN A 33 -10.37 2.81 -16.48
C GLN A 33 -9.82 3.89 -15.55
N GLY A 34 -9.68 5.12 -16.05
CA GLY A 34 -9.03 6.23 -15.34
C GLY A 34 -9.46 6.39 -13.87
N LEU A 35 -8.66 5.83 -12.96
CA LEU A 35 -8.68 6.05 -11.52
C LEU A 35 -8.52 7.54 -11.22
N SER A 36 -7.57 8.22 -11.87
CA SER A 36 -7.28 9.65 -11.77
C SER A 36 -8.48 10.54 -12.12
N LYS A 37 -9.35 10.09 -13.04
CA LYS A 37 -10.59 10.79 -13.39
C LYS A 37 -11.70 10.58 -12.37
N ARG A 38 -11.67 9.48 -11.61
CA ARG A 38 -12.74 9.09 -10.66
C ARG A 38 -12.38 9.38 -9.20
N LEU A 39 -11.09 9.39 -8.88
CA LEU A 39 -10.49 9.67 -7.59
C LEU A 39 -9.98 11.11 -7.59
N SER A 40 -10.82 12.04 -7.15
CA SER A 40 -10.33 13.33 -6.72
C SER A 40 -9.36 13.16 -5.54
N GLN A 41 -8.50 14.15 -5.32
CA GLN A 41 -7.57 14.15 -4.18
C GLN A 41 -8.31 13.89 -2.85
N ASP A 42 -9.48 14.52 -2.65
CA ASP A 42 -10.30 14.32 -1.46
C ASP A 42 -10.73 12.86 -1.24
N LYS A 43 -11.03 12.12 -2.33
CA LYS A 43 -11.41 10.70 -2.24
C LYS A 43 -10.22 9.82 -1.92
N ILE A 44 -9.03 10.17 -2.43
CA ILE A 44 -7.78 9.48 -2.09
C ILE A 44 -7.49 9.67 -0.61
N ASP A 45 -7.64 10.89 -0.10
CA ASP A 45 -7.43 11.21 1.31
C ASP A 45 -8.47 10.54 2.21
N GLN A 46 -9.73 10.45 1.76
CA GLN A 46 -10.77 9.69 2.46
C GLN A 46 -10.43 8.20 2.51
N MET A 47 -10.04 7.59 1.39
CA MET A 47 -9.64 6.18 1.32
C MET A 47 -8.44 5.91 2.22
N LYS A 48 -7.46 6.84 2.28
CA LYS A 48 -6.33 6.76 3.22
C LYS A 48 -6.82 6.63 4.66
N LYS A 49 -7.74 7.50 5.08
CA LYS A 49 -8.30 7.50 6.44
C LYS A 49 -9.08 6.22 6.74
N GLU A 50 -9.89 5.75 5.81
CA GLU A 50 -10.69 4.53 5.96
C GLU A 50 -9.79 3.29 6.10
N ILE A 51 -8.78 3.15 5.24
CA ILE A 51 -7.82 2.03 5.32
C ILE A 51 -7.02 2.11 6.63
N MET A 52 -6.56 3.30 7.02
CA MET A 52 -5.87 3.50 8.30
C MET A 52 -6.75 3.06 9.49
N GLN A 53 -8.02 3.45 9.50
CA GLN A 53 -8.97 3.02 10.54
C GLN A 53 -9.16 1.51 10.55
N VAL A 54 -9.24 0.87 9.38
CA VAL A 54 -9.36 -0.58 9.26
C VAL A 54 -8.12 -1.27 9.84
N VAL A 55 -6.93 -0.84 9.44
CA VAL A 55 -5.67 -1.41 9.93
C VAL A 55 -5.54 -1.21 11.43
N ASN A 56 -5.89 -0.02 11.94
CA ASN A 56 -5.79 0.30 13.37
C ASN A 56 -6.76 -0.51 14.26
N ARG A 57 -7.80 -1.14 13.68
CA ARG A 57 -8.64 -2.11 14.41
C ARG A 57 -7.91 -3.42 14.74
N TYR A 58 -6.90 -3.77 13.96
CA TYR A 58 -6.14 -5.02 14.10
C TYR A 58 -4.71 -4.80 14.58
N VAL A 59 -4.10 -3.66 14.25
CA VAL A 59 -2.73 -3.31 14.62
C VAL A 59 -2.72 -1.91 15.20
N ARG A 60 -2.51 -1.79 16.51
CA ARG A 60 -2.58 -0.50 17.21
C ARG A 60 -1.41 0.40 16.85
N GLY A 61 -1.68 1.70 16.74
CA GLY A 61 -0.64 2.73 16.66
C GLY A 61 -0.23 3.11 15.23
N VAL A 62 -0.99 2.69 14.22
CA VAL A 62 -0.82 3.20 12.86
C VAL A 62 -1.43 4.59 12.76
N ASP A 63 -0.66 5.53 12.23
CA ASP A 63 -1.10 6.90 11.94
C ASP A 63 -0.71 7.31 10.50
N GLU A 64 -1.00 8.56 10.14
CA GLU A 64 -0.77 9.06 8.78
C GLU A 64 0.70 9.05 8.34
N GLN A 65 1.65 9.10 9.29
CA GLN A 65 3.09 9.12 9.02
C GLN A 65 3.62 7.73 8.66
N HIS A 66 2.89 6.68 9.06
CA HIS A 66 3.19 5.30 8.74
C HIS A 66 2.74 4.90 7.33
N ILE A 67 1.94 5.75 6.67
CA ILE A 67 1.29 5.45 5.39
C ILE A 67 1.90 6.30 4.28
N GLN A 68 2.44 5.63 3.27
CA GLN A 68 2.92 6.24 2.04
C GLN A 68 2.01 5.84 0.88
N MET A 69 1.58 6.80 0.09
CA MET A 69 0.74 6.56 -1.08
C MET A 69 1.40 7.09 -2.34
N SER A 70 1.27 6.36 -3.44
CA SER A 70 1.74 6.80 -4.75
C SER A 70 0.75 6.39 -5.82
N VAL A 71 0.49 7.30 -6.76
CA VAL A 71 -0.26 6.98 -7.98
C VAL A 71 0.76 6.79 -9.10
N ARG A 72 0.66 5.67 -9.82
CA ARG A 72 1.47 5.36 -10.99
C ARG A 72 0.54 5.14 -12.19
N SER A 73 0.97 5.57 -13.35
CA SER A 73 0.29 5.27 -14.62
C SER A 73 1.27 4.50 -15.50
N GLU A 74 0.91 3.28 -15.89
CA GLU A 74 1.71 2.42 -16.76
C GLU A 74 0.84 1.92 -17.92
N ALA A 75 1.21 2.29 -19.15
CA ALA A 75 0.44 2.03 -20.37
C ALA A 75 -1.03 2.49 -20.26
N ASN A 76 -1.97 1.56 -20.12
CA ASN A 76 -3.42 1.79 -19.96
C ASN A 76 -3.92 1.52 -18.53
N LEU A 77 -3.02 1.24 -17.60
CA LEU A 77 -3.33 0.97 -16.20
C LEU A 77 -2.95 2.16 -15.34
N GLU A 78 -3.89 2.60 -14.51
CA GLU A 78 -3.57 3.46 -13.38
C GLU A 78 -3.55 2.62 -12.11
N MET A 79 -2.63 2.95 -11.22
CA MET A 79 -2.33 2.20 -10.02
C MET A 79 -2.19 3.14 -8.84
N LEU A 80 -2.94 2.88 -7.78
CA LEU A 80 -2.73 3.47 -6.47
C LEU A 80 -2.05 2.43 -5.58
N GLU A 81 -0.82 2.73 -5.18
CA GLU A 81 -0.03 1.92 -4.26
C GLU A 81 0.00 2.60 -2.89
N MET A 82 -0.34 1.85 -1.85
CA MET A 82 -0.24 2.26 -0.45
C MET A 82 0.67 1.30 0.31
N ASN A 83 1.71 1.86 0.93
CA ASN A 83 2.66 1.15 1.77
C ASN A 83 2.46 1.61 3.22
N ILE A 84 2.19 0.67 4.12
CA ILE A 84 1.95 0.92 5.54
C ILE A 84 3.04 0.21 6.33
N ASN A 85 3.85 0.98 7.05
CA ASN A 85 4.78 0.42 8.03
C ASN A 85 4.03 0.16 9.33
N LEU A 86 3.95 -1.09 9.76
CA LEU A 86 3.28 -1.43 11.00
C LEU A 86 4.22 -1.11 12.18
N PRO A 87 3.73 -0.43 13.22
CA PRO A 87 4.48 -0.27 14.46
C PRO A 87 4.63 -1.63 15.15
N GLU A 88 5.70 -1.79 15.93
CA GLU A 88 5.86 -2.96 16.78
C GLU A 88 4.79 -2.93 17.88
N GLU A 89 4.17 -4.09 18.14
CA GLU A 89 3.32 -4.26 19.32
C GLU A 89 4.19 -4.01 20.56
N ARG A 90 3.85 -2.98 21.33
CA ARG A 90 4.38 -2.78 22.68
C ARG A 90 3.51 -3.49 23.70
#